data_AF-A0A968XSB3-F1
#
_entry.id   AF-A0A968XSB3-F1
#
_cell.length_a   1.000
_cell.length_b   1.000
_cell.length_c   1.000
_cell.angle_alpha   90.00
_cell.angle_beta   90.00
_cell.angle_gamma   90.00
#
_symmetry.space_group_name_H-M   'P 1'
#
loop_
_entity.id
_entity.type
_entity.pdbx_description
1 polymer ?
#
loop_
_entity_poly.entity_id
_entity_poly.type
_entity_poly.pdbx_seq_one_letter_code
_entity_poly.pdbx_strand_id
1 'polypeptide(L)'
;MAPAIDRIINQPSYRTAKWGIQIESLDQQSVLYSHNADAFLIPASNTKLFTTAAALQAVANRLKSKWKDFDSELKIVNQNSDNEYADDLLYRIGGVPTVKAQMSNLGIPPQAFRQVDGSGLSRQNSTTPATLVTLLKAMRDHPESEQFYRSLPISGVSGTLKIASRGHWCKASFMPRPVR
;
A
#
# COMPACT_ATOMS: atom_id res chain seq x y z
N MET A 1 3.50 -20.98 -12.71
CA MET A 1 3.78 -19.54 -12.43
C MET A 1 5.09 -19.38 -11.65
N ALA A 2 5.29 -20.10 -10.54
CA ALA A 2 6.52 -20.05 -9.74
C ALA A 2 7.84 -20.22 -10.54
N PRO A 3 7.99 -21.21 -11.45
CA PRO A 3 9.27 -21.45 -12.12
C PRO A 3 9.72 -20.31 -13.06
N ALA A 4 8.79 -19.46 -13.53
CA ALA A 4 9.12 -18.32 -14.38
C ALA A 4 9.63 -17.13 -13.56
N ILE A 5 9.02 -16.88 -12.39
CA ILE A 5 9.44 -15.79 -11.48
C ILE A 5 10.81 -16.11 -10.91
N ASP A 6 11.02 -17.36 -10.44
CA ASP A 6 12.32 -17.81 -9.92
C ASP A 6 13.44 -17.64 -10.95
N ARG A 7 13.17 -17.91 -12.23
CA ARG A 7 14.15 -17.71 -13.31
C ARG A 7 14.54 -16.26 -13.52
N ILE A 8 13.65 -15.30 -13.23
CA ILE A 8 13.92 -13.87 -13.38
C ILE A 8 14.70 -13.38 -12.17
N ILE A 9 14.21 -13.63 -10.96
CA ILE A 9 14.80 -13.06 -9.74
C ILE A 9 16.19 -13.63 -9.44
N ASN A 10 16.50 -14.82 -9.92
CA ASN A 10 17.80 -15.49 -9.73
C ASN A 10 18.80 -15.24 -10.88
N GLN A 11 18.52 -14.33 -11.83
CA GLN A 11 19.49 -14.02 -12.89
C GLN A 11 20.76 -13.36 -12.29
N PRO A 12 21.96 -13.63 -12.86
CA PRO A 12 23.21 -13.06 -12.35
C PRO A 12 23.22 -11.52 -12.27
N SER A 13 22.48 -10.85 -13.15
CA SER A 13 22.28 -9.39 -13.16
C SER A 13 21.60 -8.87 -11.89
N TYR A 14 20.82 -9.69 -11.18
CA TYR A 14 20.09 -9.34 -9.96
C TYR A 14 20.72 -9.92 -8.69
N ARG A 15 21.96 -10.42 -8.74
CA ARG A 15 22.63 -11.08 -7.60
C ARG A 15 22.72 -10.23 -6.32
N THR A 16 22.69 -8.90 -6.44
CA THR A 16 22.74 -7.96 -5.31
C THR A 16 21.35 -7.44 -4.91
N ALA A 17 20.33 -7.70 -5.72
CA ALA A 17 18.96 -7.29 -5.44
C ALA A 17 18.39 -8.16 -4.31
N LYS A 18 17.58 -7.52 -3.45
CA LYS A 18 16.78 -8.22 -2.45
C LYS A 18 15.35 -8.23 -2.94
N TRP A 19 14.82 -9.43 -3.15
CA TRP A 19 13.44 -9.63 -3.57
C TRP A 19 12.61 -10.11 -2.39
N GLY A 20 11.42 -9.53 -2.27
CA GLY A 20 10.35 -10.00 -1.42
C GLY A 20 9.07 -9.98 -2.24
N ILE A 21 8.41 -11.13 -2.38
CA ILE A 21 7.26 -11.32 -3.26
C ILE A 21 6.23 -12.16 -2.52
N GLN A 22 5.00 -11.68 -2.47
CA GLN A 22 3.84 -12.42 -2.00
C GLN A 22 2.72 -12.25 -3.03
N ILE A 23 2.17 -13.35 -3.51
CA ILE A 23 1.05 -13.38 -4.46
C ILE A 23 0.00 -14.34 -3.91
N GLU A 24 -1.22 -13.85 -3.75
CA GLU A 24 -2.37 -14.60 -3.25
C GLU A 24 -3.53 -14.54 -4.24
N SER A 25 -4.38 -15.55 -4.21
CA SER A 25 -5.63 -15.55 -4.95
C SER A 25 -6.62 -14.53 -4.35
N LEU A 26 -7.42 -13.90 -5.21
CA LEU A 26 -8.38 -12.87 -4.79
C LEU A 26 -9.52 -13.41 -3.91
N ASP A 27 -9.79 -14.72 -3.96
CA ASP A 27 -10.72 -15.43 -3.07
C ASP A 27 -10.13 -15.71 -1.68
N GLN A 28 -8.89 -15.27 -1.44
CA GLN A 28 -8.15 -15.39 -0.18
C GLN A 28 -7.84 -16.84 0.25
N GLN A 29 -7.95 -17.81 -0.66
CA GLN A 29 -7.86 -19.23 -0.29
C GLN A 29 -6.47 -19.86 -0.52
N SER A 30 -5.58 -19.22 -1.29
CA SER A 30 -4.26 -19.80 -1.55
C SER A 30 -3.17 -18.77 -1.82
N VAL A 31 -1.98 -19.07 -1.30
CA VAL A 31 -0.74 -18.41 -1.72
C VAL A 31 -0.33 -19.01 -3.06
N LEU A 32 -0.35 -18.20 -4.11
CA LEU A 32 0.02 -18.61 -5.47
C LEU A 32 1.53 -18.59 -5.67
N TYR A 33 2.23 -17.71 -4.96
CA TYR A 33 3.68 -17.60 -4.97
C TYR A 33 4.17 -16.83 -3.75
N SER A 34 5.29 -17.28 -3.16
CA SER A 34 5.94 -16.60 -2.06
C SER A 34 7.46 -16.70 -2.21
N HIS A 35 8.15 -15.60 -1.96
CA HIS A 35 9.61 -15.53 -1.92
C HIS A 35 10.00 -14.45 -0.91
N ASN A 36 10.65 -14.84 0.19
CA ASN A 36 11.03 -13.93 1.28
C ASN A 36 9.87 -13.01 1.73
N ALA A 37 8.64 -13.54 1.79
CA ALA A 37 7.45 -12.73 2.03
C ALA A 37 7.42 -12.09 3.43
N ASP A 38 8.16 -12.64 4.39
CA ASP A 38 8.32 -12.13 5.76
C ASP A 38 9.61 -11.32 5.96
N ALA A 39 10.41 -11.13 4.91
CA ALA A 39 11.62 -10.32 5.01
C ALA A 39 11.26 -8.84 5.10
N PHE A 40 11.82 -8.14 6.10
CA PHE A 40 11.69 -6.70 6.22
C PHE A 40 12.48 -5.99 5.12
N LEU A 41 11.77 -5.18 4.34
CA LEU A 41 12.28 -4.36 3.25
C LEU A 41 11.89 -2.91 3.48
N ILE A 42 12.64 -1.98 2.90
CA ILE A 42 12.29 -0.55 2.92
C ILE A 42 11.18 -0.33 1.89
N PRO A 43 9.95 0.04 2.29
CA PRO A 43 8.81 0.15 1.37
C PRO A 43 8.85 1.39 0.47
N ALA A 44 9.70 2.38 0.77
CA ALA A 44 9.70 3.69 0.12
C ALA A 44 8.27 4.26 0.10
N SER A 45 7.81 4.82 -1.04
CA SER A 45 6.48 5.43 -1.13
C SER A 45 5.29 4.47 -0.91
N ASN A 46 5.50 3.16 -0.82
CA ASN A 46 4.44 2.24 -0.36
C ASN A 46 4.08 2.46 1.13
N THR A 47 4.91 3.18 1.91
CA THR A 47 4.55 3.65 3.26
C THR A 47 3.23 4.42 3.27
N LYS A 48 2.93 5.16 2.20
CA LYS A 48 1.71 5.97 2.06
C LYS A 48 0.43 5.13 2.15
N LEU A 49 0.49 3.83 1.84
CA LEU A 49 -0.63 2.91 2.02
C LEU A 49 -1.03 2.78 3.50
N PHE A 50 -0.06 2.70 4.40
CA PHE A 50 -0.32 2.65 5.85
C PHE A 50 -0.90 3.99 6.34
N THR A 51 -0.33 5.11 5.90
CA THR A 51 -0.78 6.45 6.26
C THR A 51 -2.22 6.69 5.81
N THR A 52 -2.55 6.37 4.56
CA THR A 52 -3.89 6.60 4.00
C THR A 52 -4.93 5.62 4.54
N ALA A 53 -4.57 4.36 4.78
CA ALA A 53 -5.45 3.40 5.44
C ALA A 53 -5.75 3.79 6.90
N ALA A 54 -4.73 4.24 7.65
CA ALA A 54 -4.91 4.73 9.01
C ALA A 54 -5.78 5.99 9.04
N ALA A 55 -5.59 6.91 8.09
CA ALA A 55 -6.41 8.11 7.98
C ALA A 55 -7.88 7.75 7.72
N LEU A 56 -8.16 6.85 6.78
CA LEU A 56 -9.54 6.41 6.51
C LEU A 56 -10.20 5.80 7.74
N GLN A 57 -9.51 4.93 8.47
CA GLN A 57 -10.04 4.34 9.70
C GLN A 57 -10.23 5.35 10.84
N ALA A 58 -9.27 6.26 11.03
CA ALA A 58 -9.33 7.25 12.09
C ALA A 58 -10.46 8.28 11.84
N VAL A 59 -10.69 8.64 10.59
CA VAL A 59 -11.62 9.72 10.20
C VAL A 59 -13.04 9.21 10.01
N ALA A 60 -13.23 7.94 9.59
CA ALA A 60 -14.53 7.29 9.45
C ALA A 60 -15.39 7.35 10.74
N ASN A 61 -14.76 7.47 11.91
CA ASN A 61 -15.46 7.44 13.20
C ASN A 61 -15.62 8.80 13.90
N ARG A 62 -15.01 9.89 13.40
CA ARG A 62 -14.90 11.11 14.24
C ARG A 62 -14.91 12.46 13.53
N LEU A 63 -14.47 12.57 12.27
CA LEU A 63 -14.10 13.87 11.70
C LEU A 63 -14.41 14.09 10.20
N LYS A 64 -14.99 13.12 9.47
CA LYS A 64 -15.26 13.28 8.02
C LYS A 64 -15.96 14.60 7.66
N SER A 65 -16.90 15.06 8.50
CA SER A 65 -17.62 16.32 8.26
C SER A 65 -16.77 17.59 8.45
N LYS A 66 -15.66 17.51 9.19
CA LYS A 66 -14.73 18.64 9.43
C LYS A 66 -13.59 18.71 8.42
N TRP A 67 -13.27 17.59 7.77
CA TRP A 67 -12.17 17.51 6.80
C TRP A 67 -12.71 17.69 5.39
N LYS A 68 -12.81 18.95 4.98
CA LYS A 68 -13.14 19.30 3.60
C LYS A 68 -12.06 18.74 2.68
N ASP A 69 -12.49 18.13 1.57
CA ASP A 69 -11.62 17.61 0.51
C ASP A 69 -10.71 16.43 0.89
N PHE A 70 -11.04 15.69 1.95
CA PHE A 70 -10.26 14.52 2.38
C PHE A 70 -9.99 13.51 1.24
N ASP A 71 -11.00 13.23 0.40
CA ASP A 71 -10.83 12.34 -0.75
C ASP A 71 -9.81 12.85 -1.77
N SER A 72 -9.74 14.18 -1.96
CA SER A 72 -8.75 14.82 -2.83
C SER A 72 -7.35 14.74 -2.24
N GLU A 73 -7.24 14.93 -0.93
CA GLU A 73 -5.98 14.81 -0.19
C GLU A 73 -5.39 13.40 -0.31
N LEU A 74 -6.21 12.35 -0.09
CA LEU A 74 -5.79 10.96 -0.26
C LEU A 74 -5.30 10.67 -1.68
N LYS A 75 -5.94 11.26 -2.70
CA LYS A 75 -5.49 11.16 -4.09
C LYS A 75 -4.16 11.88 -4.33
N ILE A 76 -3.94 13.05 -3.75
CA ILE A 76 -2.66 13.75 -3.87
C ILE A 76 -1.55 12.90 -3.25
N VAL A 77 -1.78 12.36 -2.06
CA VAL A 77 -0.83 11.46 -1.37
C VAL A 77 -0.50 10.26 -2.25
N ASN A 78 -1.50 9.51 -2.72
CA ASN A 78 -1.26 8.24 -3.40
C ASN A 78 -0.99 8.36 -4.92
N GLN A 79 -1.71 9.21 -5.66
CA GLN A 79 -1.55 9.32 -7.12
C GLN A 79 -0.34 10.18 -7.51
N ASN A 80 -0.12 11.30 -6.83
CA ASN A 80 1.05 12.14 -7.08
C ASN A 80 2.29 11.65 -6.32
N SER A 81 2.11 10.68 -5.41
CA SER A 81 3.14 10.22 -4.49
C SER A 81 3.76 11.39 -3.70
N ASP A 82 2.93 12.37 -3.34
CA ASP A 82 3.37 13.61 -2.71
C ASP A 82 3.85 13.35 -1.28
N ASN A 83 5.07 13.75 -0.98
CA ASN A 83 5.69 13.47 0.31
C ASN A 83 5.21 14.44 1.40
N GLU A 84 5.04 15.72 1.06
CA GLU A 84 4.64 16.75 2.01
C GLU A 84 3.22 16.48 2.51
N TYR A 85 2.30 16.19 1.58
CA TYR A 85 0.94 15.81 1.95
C TYR A 85 0.88 14.51 2.75
N ALA A 86 1.77 13.54 2.48
CA ALA A 86 1.80 12.30 3.23
C ALA A 86 2.27 12.50 4.68
N ASP A 87 3.28 13.35 4.88
CA ASP A 87 3.82 13.65 6.21
C ASP A 87 2.87 14.56 7.01
N ASP A 88 2.22 15.55 6.37
CA ASP A 88 1.15 16.36 6.97
C ASP A 88 -0.05 15.49 7.38
N LEU A 89 -0.51 14.60 6.49
CA LEU A 89 -1.61 13.69 6.79
C LEU A 89 -1.28 12.80 8.00
N LEU A 90 -0.05 12.26 8.05
CA LEU A 90 0.40 11.48 9.21
C LEU A 90 0.35 12.32 10.50
N TYR A 91 0.84 13.56 10.46
CA TYR A 91 0.79 14.46 11.61
C TYR A 91 -0.66 14.71 12.07
N ARG A 92 -1.55 15.06 11.15
CA ARG A 92 -2.96 15.41 11.42
C ARG A 92 -3.79 14.26 11.97
N ILE A 93 -3.49 13.02 11.61
CA ILE A 93 -4.17 11.84 12.19
C ILE A 93 -3.63 11.46 13.57
N GLY A 94 -2.62 12.15 14.11
CA GLY A 94 -2.01 11.85 15.42
C GLY A 94 -0.74 11.00 15.35
N GLY A 95 -0.10 10.95 14.18
CA GLY A 95 1.21 10.35 13.98
C GLY A 95 1.23 8.82 13.98
N VAL A 96 2.45 8.28 14.10
CA VAL A 96 2.73 6.83 14.13
C VAL A 96 1.90 6.07 15.19
N PRO A 97 1.62 6.60 16.40
CA PRO A 97 0.75 5.92 17.36
C PRO A 97 -0.65 5.60 16.80
N THR A 98 -1.26 6.55 16.09
CA THR A 98 -2.55 6.33 15.42
C THR A 98 -2.42 5.26 14.35
N VAL A 99 -1.37 5.31 13.52
CA VAL A 99 -1.16 4.27 12.50
C VAL A 99 -1.08 2.89 13.14
N LYS A 100 -0.29 2.71 14.20
CA LYS A 100 -0.17 1.43 14.90
C LYS A 100 -1.50 0.94 15.47
N ALA A 101 -2.27 1.83 16.09
CA ALA A 101 -3.59 1.50 16.62
C ALA A 101 -4.55 1.06 15.49
N GLN A 102 -4.61 1.82 14.40
CA GLN A 102 -5.50 1.52 13.28
C GLN A 102 -5.07 0.25 12.52
N MET A 103 -3.77 0.00 12.35
CA MET A 103 -3.30 -1.25 11.76
C MET A 103 -3.66 -2.46 12.64
N SER A 104 -3.59 -2.30 13.97
CA SER A 104 -4.02 -3.36 14.90
C SER A 104 -5.50 -3.67 14.76
N ASN A 105 -6.35 -2.66 14.53
CA ASN A 105 -7.77 -2.84 14.25
C ASN A 105 -8.05 -3.61 12.94
N LEU A 106 -7.12 -3.56 11.97
CA LEU A 106 -7.16 -4.35 10.74
C LEU A 106 -6.50 -5.74 10.88
N GLY A 107 -6.11 -6.14 12.08
CA GLY A 107 -5.44 -7.41 12.33
C GLY A 107 -3.95 -7.43 11.97
N ILE A 108 -3.33 -6.26 11.75
CA ILE A 108 -1.89 -6.13 11.49
C ILE A 108 -1.20 -5.72 12.79
N PRO A 109 -0.38 -6.60 13.39
CA PRO A 109 0.26 -6.30 14.66
C PRO A 109 1.29 -5.15 14.49
N PRO A 110 1.47 -4.25 15.47
CA PRO A 110 2.40 -3.13 15.37
C PRO A 110 3.87 -3.51 15.15
N GLN A 111 4.23 -4.78 15.34
CA GLN A 111 5.57 -5.33 15.10
C GLN A 111 5.78 -5.78 13.65
N ALA A 112 4.71 -5.95 12.86
CA ALA A 112 4.79 -6.37 11.46
C ALA A 112 5.35 -5.29 10.52
N PHE A 113 5.44 -4.04 11.00
CA PHE A 113 6.01 -2.93 10.26
C PHE A 113 6.66 -1.92 11.21
N ARG A 114 7.57 -1.12 10.67
CA ARG A 114 8.13 0.06 11.30
C ARG A 114 7.86 1.24 10.39
N GLN A 115 7.12 2.22 10.90
CA GLN A 115 6.88 3.49 10.23
C GLN A 115 7.43 4.63 11.08
N VAL A 116 8.17 5.54 10.45
CA VAL A 116 8.77 6.73 11.07
C VAL A 116 8.24 8.01 10.44
N ASP A 117 7.91 7.99 9.15
CA ASP A 117 7.29 9.10 8.42
C ASP A 117 6.07 8.64 7.62
N GLY A 118 5.33 9.56 7.01
CA GLY A 118 4.16 9.27 6.19
C GLY A 118 4.53 9.00 4.73
N SER A 119 5.59 9.64 4.26
CA SER A 119 6.01 9.69 2.86
C SER A 119 6.82 8.48 2.39
N GLY A 120 7.54 7.82 3.30
CA GLY A 120 8.45 6.72 2.97
C GLY A 120 9.90 7.11 2.71
N LEU A 121 10.31 8.35 2.94
CA LEU A 121 11.67 8.84 2.70
C LEU A 121 12.69 8.28 3.70
N SER A 122 12.24 7.98 4.90
CA SER A 122 13.04 7.43 5.97
C SER A 122 13.46 5.99 5.65
N ARG A 123 14.77 5.75 5.59
CA ARG A 123 15.37 4.40 5.48
C ARG A 123 15.09 3.49 6.67
N GLN A 124 14.55 4.09 7.71
CA GLN A 124 14.16 3.48 8.96
C GLN A 124 12.73 2.88 8.87
N ASN A 125 11.98 3.20 7.81
CA ASN A 125 10.75 2.50 7.49
C ASN A 125 11.06 1.06 7.04
N SER A 126 10.29 0.11 7.53
CA SER A 126 10.38 -1.28 7.08
C SER A 126 9.04 -1.99 7.16
N THR A 127 8.76 -2.88 6.22
CA THR A 127 7.60 -3.77 6.25
C THR A 127 7.90 -5.03 5.45
N THR A 128 7.00 -6.01 5.48
CA THR A 128 7.12 -7.25 4.72
C THR A 128 6.14 -7.27 3.54
N PRO A 129 6.45 -7.96 2.43
CA PRO A 129 5.49 -8.21 1.36
C PRO A 129 4.17 -8.80 1.87
N ALA A 130 4.23 -9.75 2.80
CA ALA A 130 3.04 -10.34 3.41
C ALA A 130 2.20 -9.29 4.14
N THR A 131 2.82 -8.36 4.86
CA THR A 131 2.12 -7.31 5.59
C THR A 131 1.42 -6.32 4.65
N LEU A 132 2.06 -5.96 3.54
CA LEU A 132 1.42 -5.13 2.50
C LEU A 132 0.21 -5.84 1.87
N VAL A 133 0.32 -7.14 1.58
CA VAL A 133 -0.81 -7.93 1.07
C VAL A 133 -1.95 -7.99 2.10
N THR A 134 -1.64 -8.24 3.38
CA THR A 134 -2.62 -8.22 4.47
C THR A 134 -3.33 -6.87 4.57
N LEU A 135 -2.60 -5.75 4.48
CA LEU A 135 -3.18 -4.41 4.47
C LEU A 135 -4.14 -4.21 3.30
N LEU A 136 -3.72 -4.58 2.08
CA LEU A 136 -4.56 -4.45 0.89
C LEU A 136 -5.81 -5.31 0.97
N LYS A 137 -5.73 -6.51 1.55
CA LYS A 137 -6.89 -7.38 1.80
C LYS A 137 -7.82 -6.78 2.85
N ALA A 138 -7.29 -6.31 3.98
CA ALA A 138 -8.09 -5.69 5.03
C ALA A 138 -8.82 -4.44 4.51
N MET A 139 -8.16 -3.59 3.72
CA MET A 139 -8.79 -2.42 3.10
C MET A 139 -9.78 -2.77 1.99
N ARG A 140 -9.66 -3.95 1.36
CA ARG A 140 -10.63 -4.43 0.38
C ARG A 140 -12.00 -4.69 0.99
N ASP A 141 -12.00 -5.29 2.17
CA ASP A 141 -13.20 -5.70 2.87
C ASP A 141 -13.71 -4.59 3.82
N HIS A 142 -13.00 -3.46 3.90
CA HIS A 142 -13.34 -2.31 4.73
C HIS A 142 -14.52 -1.50 4.15
N PRO A 143 -15.39 -0.89 4.99
CA PRO A 143 -16.50 -0.03 4.53
C PRO A 143 -16.04 1.13 3.62
N GLU A 144 -14.82 1.62 3.84
CA GLU A 144 -14.19 2.70 3.06
C GLU A 144 -13.31 2.21 1.90
N SER A 145 -13.47 0.95 1.49
CA SER A 145 -12.70 0.34 0.40
C SER A 145 -12.73 1.15 -0.88
N GLU A 146 -13.89 1.70 -1.25
CA GLU A 146 -14.04 2.52 -2.44
C GLU A 146 -13.18 3.79 -2.39
N GLN A 147 -13.17 4.49 -1.25
CA GLN A 147 -12.36 5.70 -1.07
C GLN A 147 -10.87 5.35 -1.14
N PHE A 148 -10.47 4.27 -0.48
CA PHE A 148 -9.09 3.79 -0.51
C PHE A 148 -8.63 3.48 -1.93
N TYR A 149 -9.35 2.65 -2.69
CA TYR A 149 -8.93 2.26 -4.04
C TYR A 149 -9.00 3.42 -5.04
N ARG A 150 -9.98 4.33 -4.91
CA ARG A 150 -10.05 5.53 -5.76
C ARG A 150 -8.87 6.50 -5.51
N SER A 151 -8.24 6.43 -4.34
CA SER A 151 -7.03 7.21 -4.05
C SER A 151 -5.78 6.64 -4.73
N LEU A 152 -5.74 5.32 -4.99
CA LEU A 152 -4.57 4.68 -5.58
C LEU A 152 -4.41 5.04 -7.07
N PRO A 153 -3.17 5.15 -7.57
CA PRO A 153 -2.93 5.34 -8.99
C PRO A 153 -3.37 4.09 -9.77
N ILE A 154 -4.07 4.29 -10.88
CA ILE A 154 -4.40 3.21 -11.80
C ILE A 154 -3.24 3.05 -12.77
N SER A 155 -2.63 1.86 -12.79
CA SER A 155 -1.54 1.54 -13.71
C SER A 155 -1.92 1.85 -15.17
N GLY A 156 -1.14 2.72 -15.82
CA GLY A 156 -1.35 3.15 -17.21
C GLY A 156 -2.45 4.20 -17.44
N VAL A 157 -3.10 4.73 -16.40
CA VAL A 157 -4.16 5.76 -16.53
C VAL A 157 -3.83 7.02 -15.74
N SER A 158 -3.38 6.93 -14.48
CA SER A 158 -3.05 8.09 -13.63
C SER A 158 -1.86 7.86 -12.69
N GLY A 159 -1.23 8.96 -12.26
CA GLY A 159 -0.09 8.97 -11.33
C GLY A 159 1.28 8.65 -11.93
N THR A 160 2.28 8.41 -11.07
CA THR A 160 3.68 8.08 -11.43
C THR A 160 3.82 6.81 -12.28
N LEU A 161 2.79 5.97 -12.31
CA LEU A 161 2.69 4.80 -13.19
C LEU A 161 2.43 5.13 -14.67
N LYS A 162 2.23 6.41 -15.05
CA LYS A 162 2.23 6.83 -16.47
C LYS A 162 3.58 6.61 -17.16
N ILE A 163 4.69 6.59 -16.41
CA ILE A 163 6.05 6.49 -16.97
C ILE A 163 6.52 5.03 -17.05
N ALA A 164 5.99 4.13 -16.20
CA ALA A 164 6.38 2.72 -16.18
C ALA A 164 5.88 1.91 -17.40
N SER A 165 4.86 2.40 -18.11
CA SER A 165 4.19 1.68 -19.20
C SER A 165 4.67 1.99 -20.62
N ARG A 166 5.86 2.62 -20.81
CA ARG A 166 6.49 2.76 -22.15
C ARG A 166 7.41 1.60 -22.54
N GLY A 167 7.66 0.66 -21.63
CA GLY A 167 8.04 -0.70 -21.99
C GLY A 167 6.76 -1.53 -21.97
N HIS A 168 6.55 -2.37 -22.98
CA HIS A 168 5.52 -3.42 -22.98
C HIS A 168 5.47 -4.13 -21.61
N TRP A 169 4.34 -4.77 -21.26
CA TRP A 169 4.04 -5.51 -20.02
C TRP A 169 3.23 -4.75 -18.95
N CYS A 170 2.01 -5.27 -18.70
CA CYS A 170 1.04 -4.94 -17.62
C CYS A 170 0.15 -3.69 -17.75
N LYS A 171 -0.96 -3.83 -18.51
CA LYS A 171 -2.23 -3.17 -18.15
C LYS A 171 -2.99 -4.07 -17.16
N ALA A 172 -3.01 -3.70 -15.88
CA ALA A 172 -3.97 -4.24 -14.92
C ALA A 172 -4.92 -3.11 -14.53
N SER A 173 -6.08 -3.06 -15.18
CA SER A 173 -7.17 -2.15 -14.81
C SER A 173 -7.93 -2.78 -13.64
N PHE A 174 -7.80 -2.20 -12.44
CA PHE A 174 -8.64 -2.54 -11.31
C PHE A 174 -9.98 -1.82 -11.48
N MET A 175 -10.97 -2.49 -12.08
CA MET A 175 -12.36 -2.03 -12.10
C MET A 175 -13.05 -2.53 -10.82
N PRO A 176 -13.54 -1.65 -9.93
CA PRO A 176 -14.46 -2.08 -8.89
C PRO A 176 -15.75 -2.57 -9.56
N ARG A 177 -16.19 -3.79 -9.22
CA ARG A 177 -17.50 -4.27 -9.67
C ARG A 177 -18.60 -3.60 -8.82
N PRO A 178 -19.75 -3.25 -9.42
CA PRO A 178 -20.88 -2.75 -8.65
C PRO A 178 -21.42 -3.87 -7.76
N VAL A 179 -21.64 -3.54 -6.49
CA VAL A 179 -22.33 -4.39 -5.52
C VAL A 179 -23.78 -4.53 -6.01
N ARG A 180 -24.26 -5.77 -6.14
CA ARG A 180 -25.69 -6.07 -6.28
C ARG A 180 -26.26 -6.36 -4.91
#